data_AF-A0A497RHS4-F1
#
_entry.id   AF-A0A497RHS4-F1
#
_cell.length_a   1.000
_cell.length_b   1.000
_cell.length_c   1.000
_cell.angle_alpha   90.00
_cell.angle_beta   90.00
_cell.angle_gamma   90.00
#
_symmetry.space_group_name_H-M   'P 1'
#
loop_
_entity.id
_entity.type
_entity.pdbx_description
1 polymer ?
#
loop_
_entity_poly.entity_id
_entity_poly.type
_entity_poly.pdbx_seq_one_letter_code
_entity_poly.pdbx_strand_id
1 'polypeptide(L)'
;MIQGDAQTLQHKIEQWKKKLPDYISKLEDSIISRKILPVRKIGADVMWDNVEHFDRTGEGAQILAKGAVPKGSGSVATYVPFQMYQIVDGFKIHEKDLKLDAEVKSRNLEIILNNIHRKENILTIAGDTPHNIKGIVGAAAANTLGQATRTAVWTNPAAARYYD
;
A
#
# COMPACT_ATOMS: atom_id res chain seq x y z
N MET A 1 26.35 -13.56 -38.30
CA MET A 1 25.57 -12.66 -37.43
C MET A 1 25.74 -11.26 -38.01
N ILE A 2 24.75 -10.73 -38.73
CA ILE A 2 24.85 -9.44 -39.44
C ILE A 2 24.77 -8.33 -38.39
N GLN A 3 25.78 -7.46 -38.31
CA GLN A 3 25.92 -6.40 -37.30
C GLN A 3 24.75 -5.40 -37.24
N GLY A 4 23.87 -5.36 -38.26
CA GLY A 4 22.70 -4.47 -38.32
C GLY A 4 21.46 -4.93 -37.56
N ASP A 5 21.31 -6.23 -37.27
CA ASP A 5 20.08 -6.78 -36.64
C ASP A 5 19.96 -6.43 -35.15
N ALA A 6 21.09 -6.34 -34.45
CA ALA A 6 21.09 -5.97 -33.03
C ALA A 6 20.73 -4.49 -32.81
N GLN A 7 21.15 -3.61 -33.73
CA GLN A 7 20.89 -2.17 -33.66
C GLN A 7 19.42 -1.84 -33.93
N THR A 8 18.77 -2.54 -34.86
CA THR A 8 17.33 -2.37 -35.14
C THR A 8 16.47 -2.80 -33.94
N LEU A 9 16.89 -3.84 -33.22
CA LEU A 9 16.22 -4.31 -32.01
C LEU A 9 16.29 -3.29 -30.87
N GLN A 10 17.47 -2.72 -30.62
CA GLN A 10 17.65 -1.68 -29.60
C GLN A 10 16.81 -0.44 -29.91
N HIS A 11 16.77 -0.01 -31.17
CA HIS A 11 15.96 1.13 -31.57
C HIS A 11 14.46 0.93 -31.30
N LYS A 12 13.92 -0.28 -31.58
CA LYS A 12 12.52 -0.61 -31.29
C LYS A 12 12.21 -0.65 -29.79
N ILE A 13 13.16 -1.12 -28.97
CA ILE A 13 13.03 -1.09 -27.50
C ILE A 13 13.01 0.37 -26.98
N GLU A 14 13.86 1.24 -27.52
CA GLU A 14 13.86 2.66 -27.16
C GLU A 14 12.55 3.36 -27.51
N GLN A 15 11.92 3.00 -28.63
CA GLN A 15 10.60 3.51 -28.99
C GLN A 15 9.53 3.15 -27.96
N TRP A 16 9.53 1.92 -27.44
CA TRP A 16 8.62 1.54 -26.35
C TRP A 16 8.94 2.27 -25.05
N LYS A 17 10.22 2.48 -24.72
CA LYS A 17 10.61 3.28 -23.54
C LYS A 17 10.07 4.71 -23.61
N LYS A 18 10.05 5.32 -24.80
CA LYS A 18 9.47 6.65 -25.00
C LYS A 18 7.94 6.68 -24.87
N LYS A 19 7.25 5.60 -25.22
CA LYS A 19 5.78 5.49 -25.12
C LYS A 19 5.29 5.12 -23.71
N LEU A 20 6.15 4.54 -22.87
CA LEU A 20 5.78 4.13 -21.49
C LEU A 20 5.18 5.27 -20.65
N PRO A 21 5.75 6.49 -20.60
CA PRO A 21 5.17 7.61 -19.86
C PRO A 21 3.74 7.93 -20.28
N ASP A 22 3.45 7.93 -21.59
CA ASP A 22 2.11 8.19 -22.11
C ASP A 22 1.12 7.13 -21.67
N TYR A 23 1.55 5.86 -21.66
CA TYR A 23 0.72 4.76 -21.16
C TYR A 23 0.46 4.85 -19.66
N ILE A 24 1.46 5.24 -18.87
CA ILE A 24 1.31 5.45 -17.43
C ILE A 24 0.33 6.59 -17.17
N SER A 25 0.46 7.73 -17.87
CA SER A 25 -0.45 8.87 -17.72
C SER A 25 -1.89 8.52 -18.08
N LYS A 26 -2.12 7.78 -19.18
CA LYS A 26 -3.46 7.31 -19.56
C LYS A 26 -4.12 6.42 -18.51
N LEU A 27 -3.31 5.66 -17.78
CA LEU A 27 -3.78 4.71 -16.77
C LEU A 27 -3.68 5.25 -15.34
N GLU A 28 -3.28 6.50 -15.14
CA GLU A 28 -3.13 7.11 -13.82
C GLU A 28 -4.44 7.06 -13.03
N ASP A 29 -5.56 7.30 -13.70
CA ASP A 29 -6.88 7.25 -13.08
C ASP A 29 -7.30 5.86 -12.63
N SER A 30 -6.74 4.80 -13.24
CA SER A 30 -7.01 3.42 -12.86
C SER A 30 -6.33 3.00 -11.56
N ILE A 31 -5.32 3.75 -11.10
CA ILE A 31 -4.54 3.43 -9.89
C ILE A 31 -5.21 4.08 -8.68
N ILE A 32 -6.19 3.40 -8.10
CA ILE A 32 -6.93 3.87 -6.93
C ILE A 32 -6.04 3.81 -5.68
N SER A 33 -5.18 2.78 -5.56
CA SER A 33 -4.28 2.56 -4.42
C SER A 33 -3.51 3.83 -4.01
N ARG A 34 -2.95 4.53 -5.00
CA ARG A 34 -2.10 5.72 -4.80
C ARG A 34 -2.90 7.00 -4.54
N LYS A 35 -4.20 7.00 -4.81
CA LYS A 35 -5.10 8.12 -4.50
C LYS A 35 -5.64 8.03 -3.07
N ILE A 36 -5.76 6.83 -2.52
CA ILE A 36 -6.33 6.59 -1.17
C ILE A 36 -5.28 6.48 -0.06
N LEU A 37 -4.05 6.07 -0.38
CA LEU A 37 -2.96 5.96 0.58
C LEU A 37 -1.83 6.96 0.26
N PRO A 38 -1.17 7.53 1.28
CA PRO A 38 0.01 8.36 1.06
C PRO A 38 1.16 7.50 0.53
N VAL A 39 1.75 7.93 -0.60
CA VAL A 39 2.88 7.24 -1.22
C VAL A 39 4.19 7.71 -0.57
N ARG A 40 4.98 6.75 -0.06
CA ARG A 40 6.33 7.02 0.43
C ARG A 40 7.37 6.77 -0.66
N LYS A 41 8.36 7.65 -0.75
CA LYS A 41 9.50 7.48 -1.66
C LYS A 41 10.58 6.70 -0.94
N ILE A 42 10.76 5.45 -1.32
CA ILE A 42 11.78 4.55 -0.79
C ILE A 42 12.78 4.27 -1.92
N GLY A 43 14.06 4.18 -1.59
CA GLY A 43 15.11 3.85 -2.58
C GLY A 43 14.93 2.44 -3.16
N ALA A 44 15.36 2.23 -4.40
CA ALA A 44 15.21 0.95 -5.09
C ALA A 44 15.97 -0.21 -4.41
N ASP A 45 17.02 0.11 -3.65
CA ASP A 45 17.88 -0.87 -2.98
C ASP A 45 17.35 -1.30 -1.59
N VAL A 46 16.23 -0.74 -1.14
CA VAL A 46 15.68 -1.01 0.19
C VAL A 46 14.82 -2.27 0.15
N MET A 47 15.27 -3.31 0.84
CA MET A 47 14.53 -4.58 0.96
C MET A 47 13.54 -4.60 2.14
N TRP A 48 13.80 -3.79 3.16
CA TRP A 48 13.00 -3.73 4.39
C TRP A 48 12.66 -2.29 4.74
N ASP A 49 11.39 -2.05 5.01
CA ASP A 49 10.84 -0.75 5.43
C ASP A 49 10.39 -0.86 6.89
N ASN A 50 11.01 -0.08 7.77
CA ASN A 50 10.68 -0.06 9.18
C ASN A 50 9.62 1.02 9.44
N VAL A 51 8.47 0.60 9.98
CA VAL A 51 7.38 1.51 10.35
C VAL A 51 7.36 1.66 11.86
N GLU A 52 7.29 2.91 12.31
CA GLU A 52 7.17 3.27 13.71
C GLU A 52 5.68 3.41 14.09
N HIS A 53 5.25 2.64 15.09
CA HIS A 53 3.94 2.73 15.70
C HIS A 53 4.04 3.47 17.03
N PHE A 54 3.22 4.51 17.20
CA PHE A 54 3.11 5.25 18.45
C PHE A 54 1.85 4.84 19.20
N ASP A 55 2.02 4.14 20.30
CA ASP A 55 0.93 3.85 21.23
C ASP A 55 0.85 4.94 22.30
N ARG A 56 -0.35 5.49 22.49
CA ARG A 56 -0.61 6.49 23.54
C ARG A 56 -0.59 5.81 24.90
N THR A 57 0.10 6.42 25.85
CA THR A 57 0.10 5.98 27.24
C THR A 57 -0.49 7.06 28.15
N GLY A 58 -1.16 6.65 29.22
CA GLY A 58 -1.78 7.57 30.20
C GLY A 58 -3.31 7.65 30.10
N GLU A 59 -3.90 8.43 30.99
CA GLU A 59 -5.37 8.52 31.19
C GLU A 59 -6.04 9.57 30.28
N GLY A 60 -5.29 10.18 29.36
CA GLY A 60 -5.78 11.20 28.44
C GLY A 60 -6.14 12.51 29.14
N ALA A 61 -7.02 13.29 28.53
CA ALA A 61 -7.49 14.54 29.12
C ALA A 61 -8.37 14.25 30.35
N GLN A 62 -8.07 14.88 31.48
CA GLN A 62 -8.77 14.66 32.75
C GLN A 62 -9.48 15.92 33.21
N ILE A 63 -10.70 15.78 33.71
CA ILE A 63 -11.38 16.83 34.47
C ILE A 63 -10.94 16.71 35.92
N LEU A 64 -10.28 17.75 36.43
CA LEU A 64 -9.67 17.77 37.75
C LEU A 64 -10.15 18.97 38.55
N ALA A 65 -10.17 18.84 39.87
CA ALA A 65 -10.39 19.98 40.75
C ALA A 65 -9.31 21.05 40.54
N LYS A 66 -9.67 22.32 40.67
CA LYS A 66 -8.75 23.44 40.46
C LYS A 66 -7.54 23.33 41.39
N GLY A 67 -6.34 23.21 40.81
CA GLY A 67 -5.08 23.06 41.54
C GLY A 67 -4.56 21.63 41.68
N ALA A 68 -5.33 20.61 41.27
CA ALA A 68 -4.84 19.25 41.20
C ALA A 68 -3.90 19.07 39.97
N VAL A 69 -2.82 18.31 40.16
CA VAL A 69 -1.86 18.01 39.10
C VAL A 69 -2.42 16.87 38.24
N PRO A 70 -2.53 17.05 36.91
CA PRO A 70 -2.95 15.98 36.01
C PRO A 70 -1.91 14.86 35.96
N LYS A 71 -2.38 13.62 35.76
CA LYS A 71 -1.48 12.51 35.48
C LYS A 71 -0.82 12.70 34.10
N GLY A 72 0.45 12.33 34.00
CA GLY A 72 1.20 12.42 32.75
C GLY A 72 0.61 11.52 31.66
N SER A 73 0.49 12.07 30.45
CA SER A 73 0.27 11.29 29.23
C SER A 73 1.56 11.23 28.43
N GLY A 74 1.82 10.12 27.77
CA GLY A 74 3.02 9.89 26.98
C GLY A 74 2.75 9.10 25.71
N SER A 75 3.83 8.68 25.07
CA SER A 75 3.77 7.75 23.95
C SER A 75 4.91 6.76 24.04
N VAL A 76 4.67 5.53 23.57
CA VAL A 76 5.70 4.52 23.38
C VAL A 76 5.78 4.22 21.89
N ALA A 77 7.00 4.23 21.36
CA ALA A 77 7.27 3.89 19.97
C ALA A 77 7.67 2.42 19.86
N THR A 78 7.08 1.71 18.92
CA THR A 78 7.45 0.34 18.55
C THR A 78 7.80 0.30 17.07
N TYR A 79 8.93 -0.30 16.72
CA TYR A 79 9.35 -0.46 15.33
C TYR A 79 8.95 -1.83 14.80
N VAL A 80 8.31 -1.86 13.64
CA VAL A 80 7.92 -3.11 12.96
C VAL A 80 8.54 -3.13 11.57
N PRO A 81 9.38 -4.13 11.25
CA PRO A 81 9.97 -4.28 9.93
C PRO A 81 8.97 -4.91 8.95
N PHE A 82 8.85 -4.33 7.76
CA PHE A 82 8.06 -4.87 6.66
C PHE A 82 8.95 -5.17 5.46
N GLN A 83 8.81 -6.37 4.89
CA GLN A 83 9.53 -6.75 3.68
C GLN A 83 8.90 -6.09 2.45
N MET A 84 9.73 -5.54 1.57
CA MET A 84 9.30 -4.98 0.30
C MET A 84 9.19 -6.06 -0.79
N TYR A 85 8.12 -6.00 -1.58
CA TYR A 85 7.86 -6.90 -2.69
C TYR A 85 7.71 -6.14 -4.01
N GLN A 86 7.98 -6.82 -5.12
CA GLN A 86 7.83 -6.28 -6.47
C GLN A 86 6.62 -6.89 -7.16
N ILE A 87 5.84 -6.07 -7.86
CA ILE A 87 4.76 -6.53 -8.75
C ILE A 87 5.35 -6.63 -10.16
N VAL A 88 5.36 -7.83 -10.73
CA VAL A 88 6.00 -8.11 -12.02
C VAL A 88 5.01 -8.82 -12.92
N ASP A 89 4.93 -8.37 -14.17
CA ASP A 89 4.24 -9.04 -15.27
C ASP A 89 5.05 -8.83 -16.56
N GLY A 90 4.90 -9.71 -17.54
CA GLY A 90 5.76 -9.74 -18.72
C GLY A 90 5.19 -10.56 -19.86
N PHE A 91 5.72 -10.29 -21.06
CA PHE A 91 5.37 -11.01 -22.28
C PHE A 91 6.62 -11.34 -23.06
N LYS A 92 6.50 -12.36 -23.90
CA LYS A 92 7.56 -12.80 -24.81
C LYS A 92 7.16 -12.49 -26.24
N ILE A 93 8.14 -12.16 -27.06
CA ILE A 93 7.95 -11.87 -28.48
C ILE A 93 9.04 -12.60 -29.25
N HIS A 94 8.66 -13.14 -30.40
CA HIS A 94 9.61 -13.78 -31.29
C HIS A 94 10.39 -12.72 -32.08
N GLU A 95 11.70 -12.93 -32.27
CA GLU A 95 12.59 -11.96 -32.91
C GLU A 95 12.13 -11.58 -34.33
N LYS A 96 11.60 -12.55 -35.09
CA LYS A 96 11.08 -12.31 -36.46
C LYS A 96 9.87 -11.37 -36.46
N ASP A 97 8.98 -11.51 -35.48
CA ASP A 97 7.79 -10.67 -35.37
C ASP A 97 8.18 -9.23 -35.00
N LEU A 98 9.17 -9.10 -34.10
CA LEU A 98 9.71 -7.82 -33.70
C LEU A 98 10.37 -7.08 -34.88
N LYS A 99 11.01 -7.80 -35.81
CA LYS A 99 11.59 -7.20 -37.02
C LYS A 99 10.50 -6.73 -37.99
N LEU A 100 9.43 -7.51 -38.16
CA LEU A 100 8.32 -7.20 -39.07
C LEU A 100 7.61 -5.89 -38.67
N ASP A 101 7.14 -5.80 -37.43
CA ASP A 101 6.45 -4.60 -36.94
C ASP A 101 6.53 -4.53 -35.40
N ALA A 102 6.99 -3.37 -34.91
CA ALA A 102 7.18 -3.10 -33.49
C ALA A 102 5.86 -2.75 -32.77
N GLU A 103 4.82 -2.35 -33.51
CA GLU A 103 3.56 -1.88 -32.92
C GLU A 103 2.56 -3.01 -32.70
N VAL A 104 2.71 -4.15 -33.38
CA VAL A 104 1.82 -5.33 -33.29
C VAL A 104 1.60 -5.80 -31.85
N LYS A 105 2.58 -5.59 -30.96
CA LYS A 105 2.53 -6.00 -29.56
C LYS A 105 2.53 -4.85 -28.56
N SER A 106 2.36 -3.61 -29.02
CA SER A 106 2.14 -2.45 -28.13
C SER A 106 0.93 -2.65 -27.21
N ARG A 107 -0.13 -3.29 -27.72
CA ARG A 107 -1.30 -3.70 -26.94
C ARG A 107 -0.96 -4.64 -25.78
N ASN A 108 0.08 -5.47 -25.90
CA ASN A 108 0.50 -6.32 -24.79
C ASN A 108 1.13 -5.52 -23.65
N LEU A 109 1.81 -4.40 -23.96
CA LEU A 109 2.31 -3.48 -22.93
C LEU A 109 1.15 -2.86 -22.15
N GLU A 110 0.09 -2.43 -22.85
CA GLU A 110 -1.11 -1.89 -22.20
C GLU A 110 -1.78 -2.92 -21.29
N ILE A 111 -1.91 -4.18 -21.76
CA ILE A 111 -2.49 -5.28 -20.96
C ILE A 111 -1.66 -5.51 -19.70
N ILE A 112 -0.34 -5.55 -19.82
CA ILE A 112 0.58 -5.77 -18.69
C ILE A 112 0.50 -4.63 -17.68
N LEU A 113 0.53 -3.37 -18.13
CA LEU A 113 0.40 -2.22 -17.24
C LEU A 113 -0.94 -2.27 -16.49
N ASN A 114 -2.03 -2.61 -17.18
CA ASN A 114 -3.34 -2.80 -16.54
C ASN A 114 -3.35 -3.93 -15.52
N ASN A 115 -2.71 -5.07 -15.81
CA ASN A 115 -2.61 -6.18 -14.87
C ASN A 115 -1.84 -5.78 -13.61
N ILE A 116 -0.72 -5.07 -13.77
CA ILE A 116 0.09 -4.56 -12.66
C ILE A 116 -0.74 -3.61 -11.79
N HIS A 117 -1.42 -2.62 -12.39
CA HIS A 117 -2.26 -1.68 -11.65
C HIS A 117 -3.42 -2.37 -10.94
N ARG A 118 -4.06 -3.34 -11.59
CA ARG A 118 -5.13 -4.13 -10.99
C ARG A 118 -4.61 -4.93 -9.79
N LYS A 119 -3.44 -5.56 -9.91
CA LYS A 119 -2.82 -6.30 -8.81
C LYS A 119 -2.45 -5.37 -7.66
N GLU A 120 -1.92 -4.18 -7.94
CA GLU A 120 -1.64 -3.15 -6.93
C GLU A 120 -2.91 -2.76 -6.17
N ASN A 121 -4.00 -2.42 -6.87
CA ASN A 121 -5.28 -2.06 -6.25
C ASN A 121 -5.85 -3.19 -5.38
N ILE A 122 -5.83 -4.43 -5.87
CA ILE A 122 -6.30 -5.59 -5.11
C ILE A 122 -5.45 -5.79 -3.85
N LEU A 123 -4.13 -5.69 -3.97
CA LEU A 123 -3.20 -5.80 -2.85
C LEU A 123 -3.49 -4.74 -1.79
N THR A 124 -3.74 -3.50 -2.19
CA THR A 124 -4.05 -2.41 -1.27
C THR A 124 -5.38 -2.63 -0.54
N ILE A 125 -6.42 -3.11 -1.23
CA ILE A 125 -7.75 -3.25 -0.64
C ILE A 125 -7.84 -4.55 0.19
N ALA A 126 -7.58 -5.70 -0.43
CA ALA A 126 -7.79 -7.01 0.16
C ALA A 126 -6.55 -7.52 0.92
N GLY A 127 -5.35 -7.12 0.48
CA GLY A 127 -4.09 -7.71 0.94
C GLY A 127 -3.73 -8.97 0.16
N ASP A 128 -2.73 -9.68 0.68
CA ASP A 128 -2.27 -10.97 0.17
C ASP A 128 -1.75 -11.82 1.32
N THR A 129 -2.49 -12.89 1.63
CA THR A 129 -2.17 -13.80 2.75
C THR A 129 -0.84 -14.52 2.56
N PRO A 130 -0.50 -15.09 1.38
CA PRO A 130 0.78 -15.76 1.16
C PRO A 130 2.01 -14.91 1.50
N HIS A 131 1.97 -13.61 1.16
CA HIS A 131 3.08 -12.69 1.44
C HIS A 131 2.91 -11.92 2.77
N ASN A 132 1.90 -12.28 3.56
CA ASN A 132 1.52 -11.61 4.82
C ASN A 132 1.34 -10.08 4.67
N ILE A 133 0.79 -9.65 3.53
CA ILE A 133 0.50 -8.25 3.25
C ILE A 133 -0.94 -7.97 3.66
N LYS A 134 -1.14 -7.09 4.63
CA LYS A 134 -2.48 -6.69 5.08
C LYS A 134 -2.97 -5.51 4.24
N GLY A 135 -4.08 -5.69 3.53
CA GLY A 135 -4.80 -4.60 2.87
C GLY A 135 -5.69 -3.83 3.84
N ILE A 136 -6.36 -2.80 3.35
CA ILE A 136 -7.28 -1.94 4.12
C ILE A 136 -8.35 -2.76 4.83
N VAL A 137 -8.94 -3.77 4.16
CA VAL A 137 -9.98 -4.61 4.75
C VAL A 137 -9.43 -5.42 5.93
N GLY A 138 -8.24 -6.02 5.77
CA GLY A 138 -7.58 -6.77 6.84
C GLY A 138 -7.17 -5.87 8.01
N ALA A 139 -6.67 -4.66 7.72
CA ALA A 139 -6.33 -3.68 8.74
C ALA A 139 -7.56 -3.18 9.51
N ALA A 140 -8.67 -2.93 8.82
CA ALA A 140 -9.93 -2.53 9.44
C ALA A 140 -10.50 -3.64 10.34
N ALA A 141 -10.45 -4.90 9.90
CA ALA A 141 -10.89 -6.04 10.71
C ALA A 141 -10.04 -6.23 11.97
N ALA A 142 -8.74 -5.94 11.91
CA ALA A 142 -7.83 -6.01 13.05
C ALA A 142 -7.98 -4.84 14.04
N ASN A 143 -8.65 -3.74 13.64
CA ASN A 143 -8.87 -2.59 14.50
C ASN A 143 -10.04 -2.83 15.46
N THR A 144 -9.77 -3.53 16.56
CA THR A 144 -10.75 -3.78 17.63
C THR A 144 -11.23 -2.50 18.32
N LEU A 145 -10.44 -1.41 18.29
CA LEU A 145 -10.81 -0.09 18.84
C LEU A 145 -11.70 0.73 17.91
N GLY A 146 -11.70 0.41 16.61
CA GLY A 146 -12.56 1.01 15.58
C GLY A 146 -13.91 0.29 15.42
N GLN A 147 -14.06 -0.89 16.02
CA GLN A 147 -15.39 -1.45 16.24
C GLN A 147 -16.09 -0.54 17.25
N ALA A 148 -17.22 0.04 16.86
CA ALA A 148 -18.13 0.65 17.82
C ALA A 148 -18.68 -0.46 18.71
N THR A 149 -17.89 -0.90 19.69
CA THR A 149 -18.36 -1.75 20.77
C THR A 149 -19.35 -0.90 21.55
N ARG A 150 -20.63 -1.19 21.36
CA ARG A 150 -21.71 -0.70 22.22
C ARG A 150 -21.61 -1.44 23.56
N THR A 151 -20.49 -1.29 24.26
CA THR A 151 -20.24 -2.00 25.52
C THR A 151 -19.48 -1.10 26.49
N ALA A 152 -20.12 0.01 26.84
CA ALA A 152 -20.15 0.39 28.23
C ALA A 152 -21.61 0.23 28.68
N VAL A 153 -21.95 -0.94 29.25
CA VAL A 153 -23.00 -0.92 30.28
C VAL A 153 -22.40 -0.06 31.37
N TRP A 154 -23.04 1.08 31.65
CA TRP A 154 -22.67 1.92 32.78
C TRP A 154 -23.02 1.15 34.05
N THR A 155 -22.14 0.27 34.52
CA THR A 155 -22.27 -0.33 35.84
C THR A 155 -21.85 0.72 36.85
N ASN A 156 -22.83 1.47 37.34
CA ASN A 156 -22.68 2.32 38.50
C ASN A 156 -22.19 1.48 39.69
N PRO A 157 -20.98 1.70 40.24
CA PRO A 157 -20.56 1.02 41.46
C PRO A 157 -21.28 1.55 42.71
N ALA A 158 -22.10 2.61 42.59
CA ALA A 158 -22.76 3.28 43.72
C ALA A 158 -24.25 2.93 43.90
N ALA A 159 -24.79 1.91 43.21
CA ALA A 159 -26.17 1.47 43.43
C ALA A 159 -26.32 0.42 44.55
N ALA A 160 -25.26 0.14 45.32
CA ALA A 160 -25.33 -0.67 46.52
C ALA A 160 -25.17 0.25 47.74
N ARG A 161 -26.24 0.35 48.55
CA ARG A 161 -26.40 1.14 49.80
C ARG A 161 -26.75 2.60 49.49
N TYR A 162 -27.93 3.11 49.80
CA TYR A 162 -28.63 3.08 51.08
C TYR A 162 -30.17 3.08 50.88
N TYR A 163 -30.82 2.04 51.38
CA TYR A 163 -32.21 2.12 51.86
C TYR A 163 -32.25 1.29 53.15
N ASP A 164 -31.99 1.99 54.26
CA ASP A 164 -32.69 1.85 55.53
C ASP A 164 -33.20 3.25 55.89
#